data_AF-A0A258CNU7-F1
#
_entry.id   AF-A0A258CNU7-F1
#
_cell.length_a   1.000
_cell.length_b   1.000
_cell.length_c   1.000
_cell.angle_alpha   90.00
_cell.angle_beta   90.00
_cell.angle_gamma   90.00
#
_symmetry.space_group_name_H-M   'P 1'
#
loop_
_entity.id
_entity.type
_entity.pdbx_description
1 polymer ?
#
loop_
_entity_poly.entity_id
_entity_poly.type
_entity_poly.pdbx_seq_one_letter_code
_entity_poly.pdbx_strand_id
1 'polypeptide(L)'
;TVLVTLEPCNHHGRTPPCVEAILASPARRVWIATPDPNPTVAGGGAARLRDAGLDVRFLSDLEHPEAADLVRRARRLIAPFALWARERRPWLTVKQAINRQGDMIPPPGQRTFTSESSLSLAHALRRRADAIITGSGTVLADAPAFTVRRTPDPRPFSRRLAILDRRRRTPPDYIAAAEARGFRVSLHDALPSLVSDLAADGVLEALVECGPTLLASVLETELWDEHVVIRQADRAGEADHIEWFARTADQA
;
A
#
# COMPACT_ATOMS: atom_id res chain seq x y z
N THR A 1 -15.96 11.95 24.06
CA THR A 1 -14.75 11.13 23.83
C THR A 1 -14.32 11.29 22.39
N VAL A 2 -13.01 11.35 22.13
CA VAL A 2 -12.43 11.35 20.78
C VAL A 2 -11.67 10.04 20.58
N LEU A 3 -11.83 9.42 19.41
CA LEU A 3 -11.09 8.21 19.01
C LEU A 3 -10.24 8.56 17.80
N VAL A 4 -8.94 8.29 17.85
CA VAL A 4 -8.01 8.54 16.74
C VAL A 4 -7.15 7.30 16.47
N THR A 5 -6.90 7.02 15.20
CA THR A 5 -6.11 5.85 14.77
C THR A 5 -4.59 6.07 14.88
N LEU A 6 -4.16 7.33 14.97
CA LEU A 6 -2.78 7.76 15.12
C LEU A 6 -2.72 8.87 16.16
N GLU A 7 -1.61 8.98 16.89
CA GLU A 7 -1.38 10.03 17.87
C GLU A 7 -1.63 11.43 17.27
N PRO A 8 -2.40 12.32 17.94
CA PRO A 8 -2.62 13.67 17.46
C PRO A 8 -1.32 14.46 17.32
N CYS A 9 -1.12 15.11 16.17
CA CYS A 9 0.07 15.93 15.95
C CYS A 9 0.14 17.12 16.92
N ASN A 10 1.36 17.44 17.38
CA ASN A 10 1.68 18.49 18.34
C ASN A 10 2.66 19.55 17.77
N HIS A 11 2.67 19.71 16.44
CA HIS A 11 3.56 20.66 15.76
C HIS A 11 2.78 21.47 14.73
N HIS A 12 3.26 22.68 14.46
CA HIS A 12 2.71 23.54 13.41
C HIS A 12 3.33 23.16 12.07
N GLY A 13 2.51 22.61 11.17
CA GLY A 13 2.89 22.28 9.81
C GLY A 13 2.12 23.13 8.80
N ARG A 14 1.53 22.48 7.78
CA ARG A 14 0.62 23.15 6.83
C ARG A 14 -0.68 23.62 7.47
N THR A 15 -1.09 22.96 8.56
CA THR A 15 -2.27 23.29 9.36
C THR A 15 -1.88 23.34 10.84
N PRO A 16 -2.70 23.97 11.70
CA PRO A 16 -2.51 23.94 13.15
C PRO A 16 -2.51 22.51 13.72
N PRO A 17 -1.91 22.28 14.91
CA PRO A 17 -1.84 20.97 15.55
C PRO A 17 -3.21 20.40 15.94
N CYS A 18 -3.41 19.10 15.75
CA CYS A 18 -4.62 18.40 16.17
C CYS A 18 -4.85 18.48 17.69
N VAL A 19 -3.77 18.54 18.48
CA VAL A 19 -3.87 18.70 19.94
C VAL A 19 -4.64 19.97 20.30
N GLU A 20 -4.41 21.09 19.61
CA GLU A 20 -5.10 22.35 19.88
C GLU A 20 -6.59 22.25 19.56
N ALA A 21 -6.93 21.61 18.43
CA ALA A 21 -8.32 21.35 18.05
C ALA A 21 -9.05 20.47 19.08
N ILE A 22 -8.37 19.44 19.62
CA ILE A 22 -8.95 18.58 20.65
C ILE A 22 -9.16 19.36 21.96
N LEU A 23 -8.19 20.18 22.37
CA LEU A 23 -8.29 21.00 23.59
C LEU A 23 -9.38 22.06 23.51
N ALA A 24 -9.63 22.61 22.32
CA ALA A 24 -10.72 23.55 22.07
C ALA A 24 -12.11 22.88 22.04
N SER A 25 -12.17 21.54 21.96
CA SER A 25 -13.41 20.78 21.92
C SER A 25 -13.94 20.46 23.34
N PRO A 26 -15.20 20.05 23.50
CA PRO A 26 -15.72 19.61 24.80
C PRO A 26 -15.22 18.21 25.22
N ALA A 27 -14.25 17.63 24.51
CA ALA A 27 -13.72 16.31 24.82
C ALA A 27 -13.06 16.29 26.22
N ARG A 28 -13.22 15.16 26.90
CA ARG A 28 -12.59 14.85 28.20
C ARG A 28 -11.72 13.60 28.17
N ARG A 29 -11.91 12.76 27.15
CA ARG A 29 -11.23 11.49 26.95
C ARG A 29 -10.80 11.33 25.51
N VAL A 30 -9.59 10.84 25.30
CA VAL A 30 -9.01 10.54 23.99
C VAL A 30 -8.47 9.10 24.00
N TRP A 31 -8.88 8.30 23.03
CA TRP A 31 -8.28 7.00 22.76
C TRP A 31 -7.45 7.06 21.50
N ILE A 32 -6.22 6.54 21.58
CA ILE A 32 -5.24 6.54 20.50
C ILE A 32 -4.92 5.10 20.12
N ALA A 33 -5.07 4.73 18.86
CA ALA A 33 -4.76 3.35 18.44
C ALA A 33 -3.24 3.09 18.33
N THR A 34 -2.49 4.02 17.76
CA THR A 34 -1.03 3.89 17.55
C THR A 34 -0.29 5.19 17.90
N PRO A 35 0.91 5.11 18.50
CA PRO A 35 1.79 6.27 18.66
C PRO A 35 2.29 6.78 17.30
N ASP A 36 2.75 8.02 17.23
CA ASP A 36 3.38 8.54 16.01
C ASP A 36 4.69 7.77 15.72
N PRO A 37 4.82 7.11 14.55
CA PRO A 37 6.02 6.35 14.21
C PRO A 37 7.19 7.23 13.75
N ASN A 38 6.98 8.54 13.54
CA ASN A 38 7.98 9.40 12.93
C ASN A 38 9.01 9.91 13.97
N PRO A 39 10.27 9.46 13.90
CA PRO A 39 11.29 9.87 14.86
C PRO A 39 11.71 11.35 14.68
N THR A 40 11.38 11.98 13.56
CA THR A 40 11.80 13.36 13.25
C THR A 40 10.77 14.41 13.67
N VAL A 41 9.61 14.00 14.17
CA VAL A 41 8.60 14.91 14.70
C VAL A 41 8.73 14.94 16.21
N ALA A 42 8.72 16.14 16.78
CA ALA A 42 8.51 16.31 18.21
C ALA A 42 7.11 15.76 18.54
N GLY A 43 7.06 14.50 18.98
CA GLY A 43 5.83 13.82 19.37
C GLY A 43 5.23 14.42 20.65
N GLY A 44 4.62 13.57 21.47
CA GLY A 44 4.11 14.00 22.77
C GLY A 44 2.77 14.72 22.68
N GLY A 45 2.00 14.48 21.61
CA GLY A 45 0.61 14.92 21.56
C GLY A 45 -0.22 14.26 22.65
N ALA A 46 0.02 12.96 22.90
CA ALA A 46 -0.60 12.26 24.02
C ALA A 46 -0.21 12.88 25.36
N ALA A 47 1.07 13.23 25.55
CA ALA A 47 1.57 13.86 26.78
C ALA A 47 0.93 15.24 27.00
N ARG A 48 0.94 16.12 25.98
CA ARG A 48 0.34 17.46 26.07
C ARG A 48 -1.15 17.41 26.39
N LEU A 49 -1.89 16.45 25.84
CA LEU A 49 -3.30 16.26 26.16
C LEU A 49 -3.51 15.81 27.62
N ARG A 50 -2.62 14.94 28.14
CA ARG A 50 -2.63 14.54 29.57
C ARG A 50 -2.31 15.72 30.50
N ASP A 51 -1.30 16.51 30.16
CA ASP A 51 -0.88 17.69 30.94
C ASP A 51 -1.98 18.75 31.02
N ALA A 52 -2.84 18.82 29.99
CA ALA A 52 -4.02 19.67 29.97
C ALA A 52 -5.25 19.05 30.69
N GLY A 53 -5.11 17.88 31.33
CA GLY A 53 -6.13 17.26 32.17
C GLY A 53 -7.11 16.31 31.46
N LEU A 54 -6.83 15.87 30.23
CA LEU A 54 -7.68 14.88 29.55
C LEU A 54 -7.28 13.43 29.95
N ASP A 55 -8.26 12.53 29.97
CA ASP A 55 -8.03 11.08 30.12
C ASP A 55 -7.57 10.50 28.76
N VAL A 56 -6.27 10.30 28.60
CA VAL A 56 -5.66 9.81 27.34
C VAL A 56 -5.16 8.37 27.51
N ARG A 57 -5.74 7.46 26.73
CA ARG A 57 -5.45 6.01 26.74
C ARG A 57 -5.01 5.53 25.36
N PHE A 58 -4.13 4.54 25.31
CA PHE A 58 -3.85 3.82 24.08
C PHE A 58 -4.72 2.58 23.98
N LEU A 59 -5.11 2.16 22.77
CA LEU A 59 -5.87 0.92 22.59
C LEU A 59 -5.11 -0.32 23.09
N SER A 60 -3.78 -0.26 23.18
CA SER A 60 -2.97 -1.29 23.85
C SER A 60 -3.29 -1.46 25.34
N ASP A 61 -3.82 -0.42 25.98
CA ASP A 61 -4.18 -0.40 27.40
C ASP A 61 -5.62 -0.91 27.62
N LEU A 62 -6.35 -1.20 26.54
CA LEU A 62 -7.73 -1.67 26.62
C LEU A 62 -7.77 -3.17 26.92
N GLU A 63 -8.30 -3.52 28.09
CA GLU A 63 -8.58 -4.91 28.48
C GLU A 63 -9.82 -5.46 27.74
N HIS A 64 -9.67 -5.72 26.43
CA HIS A 64 -10.73 -6.28 25.59
C HIS A 64 -10.14 -7.30 24.60
N PRO A 65 -10.81 -8.44 24.33
CA PRO A 65 -10.28 -9.47 23.42
C PRO A 65 -9.98 -8.96 22.00
N GLU A 66 -10.69 -7.92 21.55
CA GLU A 66 -10.47 -7.31 20.23
C GLU A 66 -9.38 -6.21 20.20
N ALA A 67 -8.85 -5.78 21.35
CA ALA A 67 -7.90 -4.67 21.42
C ALA A 67 -6.67 -4.92 20.56
N ALA A 68 -6.12 -6.15 20.62
CA ALA A 68 -4.98 -6.55 19.82
C ALA A 68 -5.28 -6.47 18.30
N ASP A 69 -6.48 -6.88 17.87
CA ASP A 69 -6.87 -6.80 16.46
C ASP A 69 -7.04 -5.37 15.97
N LEU A 70 -7.68 -4.52 16.78
CA LEU A 70 -7.84 -3.10 16.47
C LEU A 70 -6.49 -2.39 16.35
N VAL A 71 -5.54 -2.69 17.24
CA VAL A 71 -4.17 -2.16 17.17
C VAL A 71 -3.46 -2.66 15.91
N ARG A 72 -3.54 -3.94 15.56
CA ARG A 72 -2.96 -4.47 14.31
C ARG A 72 -3.52 -3.77 13.08
N ARG A 73 -4.84 -3.63 12.99
CA ARG A 73 -5.50 -2.91 11.88
C ARG A 73 -5.09 -1.45 11.79
N ALA A 74 -4.96 -0.76 12.93
CA ALA A 74 -4.50 0.62 12.95
C ALA A 74 -3.04 0.76 12.50
N ARG A 75 -2.16 -0.17 12.92
CA ARG A 75 -0.77 -0.24 12.42
C ARG A 75 -0.73 -0.50 10.92
N ARG A 76 -1.50 -1.47 10.43
CA ARG A 76 -1.59 -1.78 9.00
C ARG A 76 -2.07 -0.59 8.17
N LEU A 77 -3.04 0.17 8.68
CA LEU A 77 -3.59 1.36 8.01
C LEU A 77 -2.49 2.40 7.70
N ILE A 78 -1.55 2.59 8.61
CA ILE A 78 -0.45 3.56 8.47
C ILE A 78 0.88 2.94 8.06
N ALA A 79 0.94 1.62 7.82
CA ALA A 79 2.20 0.91 7.62
C ALA A 79 3.09 1.49 6.51
N PRO A 80 2.55 1.93 5.34
CA PRO A 80 3.34 2.64 4.34
C PRO A 80 3.98 3.94 4.84
N PHE A 81 3.21 4.73 5.58
CA PHE A 81 3.71 5.96 6.19
C PHE A 81 4.76 5.67 7.28
N ALA A 82 4.50 4.72 8.16
CA ALA A 82 5.40 4.36 9.25
C ALA A 82 6.75 3.84 8.72
N LEU A 83 6.72 3.01 7.67
CA LEU A 83 7.91 2.51 7.01
C LEU A 83 8.70 3.65 6.36
N TRP A 84 8.03 4.51 5.60
CA TRP A 84 8.69 5.66 4.97
C TRP A 84 9.29 6.63 6.00
N ALA A 85 8.59 6.88 7.11
CA ALA A 85 9.07 7.78 8.16
C ALA A 85 10.36 7.25 8.84
N ARG A 86 10.48 5.93 9.01
CA ARG A 86 11.63 5.26 9.65
C ARG A 86 12.78 4.99 8.69
N GLU A 87 12.48 4.44 7.51
CA GLU A 87 13.46 3.82 6.61
C GLU A 87 13.60 4.56 5.28
N ARG A 88 12.76 5.56 5.00
CA ARG A 88 12.77 6.34 3.76
C ARG A 88 12.68 5.46 2.51
N ARG A 89 11.87 4.39 2.58
CA ARG A 89 11.53 3.54 1.44
C ARG A 89 10.01 3.33 1.35
N PRO A 90 9.46 3.09 0.14
CA PRO A 90 8.06 2.74 -0.02
C PRO A 90 7.77 1.35 0.54
N TRP A 91 6.54 1.15 0.99
CA TRP A 91 5.93 -0.15 1.24
C TRP A 91 5.62 -0.85 -0.07
N LEU A 92 6.10 -2.07 -0.23
CA LEU A 92 5.86 -2.85 -1.43
C LEU A 92 4.82 -3.95 -1.18
N THR A 93 3.64 -3.79 -1.77
CA THR A 93 2.64 -4.85 -1.84
C THR A 93 2.80 -5.63 -3.15
N VAL A 94 3.08 -6.93 -3.06
CA VAL A 94 3.14 -7.84 -4.20
C VAL A 94 1.78 -8.48 -4.41
N LYS A 95 1.24 -8.40 -5.63
CA LYS A 95 0.00 -9.09 -5.98
C LYS A 95 0.27 -10.23 -6.94
N GLN A 96 -0.08 -11.44 -6.52
CA GLN A 96 0.00 -12.64 -7.33
C GLN A 96 -1.42 -13.14 -7.64
N ALA A 97 -1.69 -13.48 -8.90
CA ALA A 97 -2.88 -14.26 -9.24
C ALA A 97 -2.43 -15.59 -9.84
N ILE A 98 -2.99 -16.68 -9.35
CA ILE A 98 -2.66 -18.04 -9.78
C ILE A 98 -3.94 -18.84 -10.07
N ASN A 99 -3.87 -19.69 -11.08
CA ASN A 99 -4.92 -20.66 -11.36
C ASN A 99 -4.94 -21.76 -10.28
N ARG A 100 -5.80 -22.76 -10.44
CA ARG A 100 -5.90 -23.90 -9.50
C ARG A 100 -4.60 -24.71 -9.42
N GLN A 101 -3.85 -24.77 -10.51
CA GLN A 101 -2.56 -25.47 -10.61
C GLN A 101 -1.39 -24.66 -10.05
N GLY A 102 -1.59 -23.38 -9.71
CA GLY A 102 -0.55 -22.49 -9.22
C GLY A 102 0.14 -21.65 -10.32
N ASP A 103 -0.31 -21.72 -11.57
CA ASP A 103 0.27 -20.95 -12.67
C ASP A 103 -0.26 -19.52 -12.71
N MET A 104 0.62 -18.56 -13.01
CA MET A 104 0.26 -17.16 -13.20
C MET A 104 -0.18 -16.82 -14.63
N ILE A 105 0.06 -17.71 -15.59
CA ILE A 105 -0.19 -17.47 -17.00
C ILE A 105 -1.60 -17.95 -17.35
N PRO A 106 -2.50 -17.07 -17.81
CA PRO A 106 -3.82 -17.50 -18.22
C PRO A 106 -3.82 -18.46 -19.42
N PRO A 107 -4.88 -19.26 -19.59
CA PRO A 107 -5.05 -20.07 -20.78
C PRO A 107 -4.99 -19.23 -22.07
N PRO A 108 -4.56 -19.80 -23.20
CA PRO A 108 -4.52 -19.10 -24.48
C PRO A 108 -5.86 -18.42 -24.81
N GLY A 109 -5.80 -17.14 -25.21
CA GLY A 109 -6.98 -16.33 -25.53
C GLY A 109 -7.63 -15.62 -24.34
N GLN A 110 -7.16 -15.85 -23.10
CA GLN A 110 -7.62 -15.15 -21.90
C GLN A 110 -6.54 -14.21 -21.35
N ARG A 111 -6.96 -13.09 -20.74
CA ARG A 111 -6.06 -12.13 -20.07
C ARG A 111 -6.11 -12.22 -18.55
N THR A 112 -7.11 -12.92 -18.02
CA THR A 112 -7.29 -13.18 -16.59
C THR A 112 -8.13 -14.44 -16.42
N PHE A 113 -7.97 -15.10 -15.28
CA PHE A 113 -8.77 -16.23 -14.85
C PHE A 113 -9.41 -16.00 -13.47
N THR A 114 -9.31 -14.79 -12.93
CA THR A 114 -9.82 -14.42 -11.59
C THR A 114 -11.28 -13.96 -11.64
N SER A 115 -11.99 -14.10 -10.53
CA SER A 115 -13.37 -13.67 -10.34
C SER A 115 -13.58 -12.15 -10.40
N GLU A 116 -14.84 -11.72 -10.50
CA GLU A 116 -15.22 -10.30 -10.43
C GLU A 116 -14.85 -9.63 -9.09
N SER A 117 -14.95 -10.36 -7.97
CA SER A 117 -14.55 -9.85 -6.65
C SER A 117 -13.02 -9.65 -6.59
N SER A 118 -12.24 -10.57 -7.15
CA SER A 118 -10.78 -10.45 -7.27
C SER A 118 -10.35 -9.28 -8.16
N LEU A 119 -11.07 -9.03 -9.24
CA LEU A 119 -10.83 -7.86 -10.08
C LEU A 119 -11.11 -6.56 -9.31
N SER A 120 -12.19 -6.52 -8.53
CA SER A 120 -12.49 -5.38 -7.65
C SER A 120 -11.39 -5.18 -6.59
N LEU A 121 -10.87 -6.26 -5.99
CA LEU A 121 -9.73 -6.18 -5.07
C LEU A 121 -8.47 -5.63 -5.77
N ALA A 122 -8.11 -6.14 -6.96
CA ALA A 122 -6.95 -5.64 -7.70
C ALA A 122 -7.07 -4.13 -7.97
N HIS A 123 -8.28 -3.65 -8.29
CA HIS A 123 -8.53 -2.22 -8.46
C HIS A 123 -8.46 -1.43 -7.14
N ALA A 124 -8.89 -2.01 -6.02
CA ALA A 124 -8.73 -1.41 -4.69
C ALA A 124 -7.24 -1.30 -4.30
N LEU A 125 -6.43 -2.33 -4.58
CA LEU A 125 -4.98 -2.31 -4.37
C LEU A 125 -4.31 -1.22 -5.21
N ARG A 126 -4.64 -1.11 -6.50
CA ARG A 126 -4.13 -0.03 -7.38
C ARG A 126 -4.57 1.36 -6.90
N ARG A 127 -5.79 1.47 -6.38
CA ARG A 127 -6.30 2.72 -5.82
C ARG A 127 -5.51 3.14 -4.57
N ARG A 128 -5.12 2.18 -3.74
CA ARG A 128 -4.33 2.41 -2.52
C ARG A 128 -2.91 2.85 -2.85
N ALA A 129 -2.23 2.15 -3.75
CA ALA A 129 -0.83 2.39 -4.08
C ALA A 129 -0.57 3.71 -4.81
N ASP A 130 0.51 4.41 -4.46
CA ASP A 130 1.02 5.63 -5.11
C ASP A 130 1.75 5.33 -6.43
N ALA A 131 2.32 4.13 -6.53
CA ALA A 131 3.03 3.65 -7.69
C ALA A 131 2.60 2.23 -8.08
N ILE A 132 2.74 1.89 -9.36
CA ILE A 132 2.66 0.52 -9.88
C ILE A 132 4.05 0.12 -10.37
N ILE A 133 4.50 -1.07 -9.97
CA ILE A 133 5.74 -1.70 -10.42
C ILE A 133 5.38 -2.87 -11.32
N THR A 134 5.98 -2.93 -12.50
CA THR A 134 5.83 -4.07 -13.42
C THR A 134 7.13 -4.36 -14.16
N GLY A 135 7.14 -5.41 -14.98
CA GLY A 135 8.26 -5.74 -15.86
C GLY A 135 7.89 -5.61 -17.34
N SER A 136 8.87 -5.39 -18.21
CA SER A 136 8.62 -5.30 -19.66
C SER A 136 8.01 -6.57 -20.25
N GLY A 137 8.23 -7.74 -19.63
CA GLY A 137 7.56 -8.98 -20.03
C GLY A 137 6.04 -8.91 -19.94
N THR A 138 5.51 -8.33 -18.86
CA THR A 138 4.06 -8.12 -18.68
C THR A 138 3.53 -7.09 -19.66
N VAL A 139 4.29 -6.02 -19.91
CA VAL A 139 3.92 -5.02 -20.92
C VAL A 139 3.79 -5.63 -22.30
N LEU A 140 4.77 -6.43 -22.72
CA LEU A 140 4.80 -7.07 -24.03
C LEU A 140 3.71 -8.13 -24.19
N ALA A 141 3.38 -8.86 -23.13
CA ALA A 141 2.35 -9.89 -23.17
C ALA A 141 0.92 -9.30 -23.20
N ASP A 142 0.65 -8.29 -22.36
CA ASP A 142 -0.73 -7.92 -22.03
C ASP A 142 -1.10 -6.48 -22.38
N ALA A 143 -0.12 -5.62 -22.68
CA ALA A 143 -0.27 -4.17 -22.81
C ALA A 143 -1.23 -3.56 -21.73
N PRO A 144 -0.96 -3.81 -20.43
CA PRO A 144 -1.92 -3.56 -19.37
C PRO A 144 -2.17 -2.06 -19.15
N ALA A 145 -3.43 -1.75 -18.83
CA ALA A 145 -3.84 -0.36 -18.60
C ALA A 145 -3.38 0.20 -17.24
N PHE A 146 -3.24 -0.65 -16.22
CA PHE A 146 -2.96 -0.33 -14.80
C PHE A 146 -3.85 0.73 -14.12
N THR A 147 -4.83 1.32 -14.82
CA THR A 147 -5.75 2.31 -14.25
C THR A 147 -6.71 1.70 -13.23
N VAL A 148 -7.24 2.56 -12.35
CA VAL A 148 -8.33 2.23 -11.43
C VAL A 148 -9.66 2.46 -12.16
N ARG A 149 -10.49 1.41 -12.29
CA ARG A 149 -11.74 1.44 -13.09
C ARG A 149 -12.97 0.93 -12.36
N ARG A 150 -12.78 0.24 -11.23
CA ARG A 150 -13.87 -0.40 -10.46
C ARG A 150 -14.18 0.29 -9.13
N THR A 151 -13.53 1.40 -8.84
CA THR A 151 -13.76 2.19 -7.63
C THR A 151 -13.42 3.66 -7.90
N PRO A 152 -14.13 4.63 -7.32
CA PRO A 152 -13.79 6.04 -7.45
C PRO A 152 -12.39 6.33 -6.93
N ASP A 153 -11.62 7.03 -7.74
CA ASP A 153 -10.23 7.35 -7.46
C ASP A 153 -10.02 8.87 -7.53
N PRO A 154 -10.29 9.60 -6.43
CA PRO A 154 -10.24 11.05 -6.39
C PRO A 154 -8.80 11.58 -6.29
N ARG A 155 -7.80 10.76 -6.61
CA ARG A 155 -6.40 11.11 -6.40
C ARG A 155 -6.06 12.37 -7.23
N PRO A 156 -5.52 13.42 -6.60
CA PRO A 156 -5.28 14.69 -7.30
C PRO A 156 -3.95 14.71 -8.06
N PHE A 157 -3.16 13.63 -8.00
CA PHE A 157 -1.82 13.54 -8.60
C PHE A 157 -1.63 12.27 -9.45
N SER A 158 -0.75 12.38 -10.44
CA SER A 158 -0.36 11.28 -11.32
C SER A 158 0.42 10.19 -10.61
N ARG A 159 -0.02 8.94 -10.74
CA ARG A 159 0.70 7.76 -10.25
C ARG A 159 2.00 7.53 -10.99
N ARG A 160 2.99 6.98 -10.29
CA ARG A 160 4.18 6.41 -10.95
C ARG A 160 3.83 5.06 -11.59
N LEU A 161 4.29 4.84 -12.81
CA LEU A 161 4.37 3.52 -13.43
C LEU A 161 5.85 3.21 -13.66
N ALA A 162 6.42 2.38 -12.78
CA ALA A 162 7.83 2.00 -12.84
C ALA A 162 7.97 0.63 -13.49
N ILE A 163 8.70 0.56 -14.60
CA ILE A 163 8.84 -0.65 -15.42
C ILE A 163 10.29 -1.13 -15.35
N LEU A 164 10.47 -2.36 -14.87
CA LEU A 164 11.76 -3.04 -14.96
C LEU A 164 11.99 -3.57 -16.37
N ASP A 165 12.99 -3.02 -17.04
CA ASP A 165 13.25 -3.26 -18.45
C ASP A 165 14.73 -3.13 -18.83
N ARG A 166 15.54 -4.03 -18.28
CA ARG A 166 16.99 -4.11 -18.53
C ARG A 166 17.38 -4.15 -20.01
N ARG A 167 16.49 -4.63 -20.89
CA ARG A 167 16.75 -4.78 -22.33
C ARG A 167 16.09 -3.69 -23.19
N ARG A 168 15.48 -2.67 -22.56
CA ARG A 168 14.81 -1.54 -23.25
C ARG A 168 13.80 -2.01 -24.32
N ARG A 169 12.98 -3.01 -23.96
CA ARG A 169 11.98 -3.62 -24.86
C ARG A 169 10.59 -3.01 -24.74
N THR A 170 10.36 -2.17 -23.74
CA THR A 170 9.07 -1.50 -23.53
C THR A 170 8.76 -0.64 -24.76
N PRO A 171 7.66 -0.90 -25.48
CA PRO A 171 7.34 -0.14 -26.68
C PRO A 171 7.11 1.36 -26.38
N PRO A 172 7.67 2.29 -27.16
CA PRO A 172 7.46 3.74 -26.93
C PRO A 172 6.00 4.17 -27.00
N ASP A 173 5.19 3.53 -27.85
CA ASP A 173 3.75 3.76 -27.95
C ASP A 173 2.99 3.32 -26.70
N TYR A 174 3.42 2.24 -26.03
CA TYR A 174 2.89 1.86 -24.72
C TYR A 174 3.17 2.93 -23.66
N ILE A 175 4.39 3.50 -23.65
CA ILE A 175 4.79 4.58 -22.73
C ILE A 175 3.89 5.79 -22.96
N ALA A 176 3.79 6.27 -24.21
CA ALA A 176 2.95 7.41 -24.56
C ALA A 176 1.48 7.17 -24.19
N ALA A 177 0.95 5.96 -24.44
CA ALA A 177 -0.40 5.60 -24.05
C ALA A 177 -0.60 5.56 -22.52
N ALA A 178 0.42 5.20 -21.74
CA ALA A 178 0.36 5.23 -20.28
C ALA A 178 0.41 6.67 -19.74
N GLU A 179 1.21 7.54 -20.33
CA GLU A 179 1.25 8.97 -19.99
C GLU A 179 -0.06 9.67 -20.33
N ALA A 180 -0.67 9.35 -21.47
CA ALA A 180 -2.01 9.82 -21.83
C ALA A 180 -3.11 9.35 -20.84
N ARG A 181 -2.88 8.23 -20.14
CA ARG A 181 -3.74 7.75 -19.03
C ARG A 181 -3.43 8.44 -17.69
N GLY A 182 -2.47 9.37 -17.65
CA GLY A 182 -2.10 10.14 -16.47
C GLY A 182 -1.00 9.52 -15.60
N PHE A 183 -0.24 8.55 -16.11
CA PHE A 183 0.92 8.00 -15.39
C PHE A 183 2.19 8.83 -15.64
N ARG A 184 3.05 8.91 -14.61
CA ARG A 184 4.46 9.30 -14.77
C ARG A 184 5.30 8.03 -14.94
N VAL A 185 5.70 7.72 -16.17
CA VAL A 185 6.40 6.47 -16.49
C VAL A 185 7.90 6.60 -16.18
N SER A 186 8.51 5.52 -15.71
CA SER A 186 9.97 5.40 -15.56
C SER A 186 10.45 3.99 -15.89
N LEU A 187 11.64 3.89 -16.49
CA LEU A 187 12.26 2.63 -16.85
C LEU A 187 13.50 2.39 -15.99
N HIS A 188 13.61 1.18 -15.43
CA HIS A 188 14.68 0.81 -14.51
C HIS A 188 15.33 -0.51 -14.91
N ASP A 189 16.61 -0.67 -14.60
CA ASP A 189 17.34 -1.91 -14.92
C ASP A 189 17.31 -2.93 -13.78
N ALA A 190 17.08 -2.47 -12.54
CA ALA A 190 17.08 -3.30 -11.34
C ALA A 190 16.08 -2.80 -10.27
N LEU A 191 15.59 -3.72 -9.44
CA LEU A 191 14.61 -3.43 -8.39
C LEU A 191 15.12 -2.43 -7.33
N PRO A 192 16.36 -2.53 -6.81
CA PRO A 192 16.84 -1.60 -5.77
C PRO A 192 16.89 -0.14 -6.23
N SER A 193 17.34 0.12 -7.46
CA SER A 193 17.38 1.48 -8.01
C SER A 193 15.97 2.01 -8.26
N LEU A 194 15.05 1.15 -8.72
CA LEU A 194 13.64 1.49 -8.87
C LEU A 194 13.02 1.90 -7.53
N VAL A 195 13.22 1.11 -6.47
CA VAL A 195 12.70 1.41 -5.14
C VAL A 195 13.27 2.72 -4.59
N SER A 196 14.56 2.98 -4.85
CA SER A 196 15.23 4.24 -4.46
C SER A 196 14.66 5.46 -5.20
N ASP A 197 14.37 5.33 -6.49
CA ASP A 197 13.71 6.38 -7.30
C ASP A 197 12.31 6.69 -6.78
N LEU A 198 11.51 5.65 -6.48
CA LEU A 198 10.17 5.83 -5.90
C LEU A 198 10.25 6.51 -4.52
N ALA A 199 11.21 6.11 -3.69
CA ALA A 199 11.44 6.73 -2.39
C ALA A 199 11.76 8.24 -2.52
N ALA A 200 12.61 8.61 -3.47
CA ALA A 200 12.99 9.99 -3.74
C ALA A 200 11.80 10.85 -4.24
N ASP A 201 10.85 10.24 -4.96
CA ASP A 201 9.60 10.88 -5.40
C ASP A 201 8.51 10.91 -4.29
N GLY A 202 8.83 10.44 -3.07
CA GLY A 202 7.92 10.48 -1.93
C GLY A 202 6.78 9.45 -1.98
N VAL A 203 6.93 8.39 -2.78
CA VAL A 203 5.98 7.27 -2.85
C VAL A 203 5.94 6.57 -1.49
N LEU A 204 4.75 6.44 -0.89
CA LEU A 204 4.58 5.71 0.37
C LEU A 204 4.30 4.24 0.11
N GLU A 205 3.46 3.92 -0.88
CA GLU A 205 3.13 2.54 -1.22
C GLU A 205 3.24 2.28 -2.73
N ALA A 206 3.85 1.15 -3.11
CA ALA A 206 3.87 0.68 -4.49
C ALA A 206 3.30 -0.74 -4.59
N LEU A 207 2.46 -0.95 -5.61
CA LEU A 207 1.90 -2.26 -5.93
C LEU A 207 2.71 -2.93 -7.04
N VAL A 208 3.23 -4.12 -6.77
CA VAL A 208 3.90 -4.96 -7.77
C VAL A 208 2.86 -5.83 -8.47
N GLU A 209 2.62 -5.55 -9.75
CA GLU A 209 1.82 -6.37 -10.65
C GLU A 209 2.68 -6.80 -11.84
N CYS A 210 3.15 -8.03 -11.84
CA CYS A 210 4.11 -8.51 -12.82
C CYS A 210 3.95 -10.00 -13.14
N GLY A 211 4.69 -10.46 -14.16
CA GLY A 211 4.79 -11.87 -14.52
C GLY A 211 5.65 -12.69 -13.54
N PRO A 212 5.65 -14.02 -13.68
CA PRO A 212 6.21 -14.95 -12.70
C PRO A 212 7.71 -14.75 -12.44
N THR A 213 8.51 -14.42 -13.45
CA THR A 213 9.96 -14.23 -13.29
C THR A 213 10.29 -13.03 -12.39
N LEU A 214 9.62 -11.90 -12.59
CA LEU A 214 9.85 -10.73 -11.74
C LEU A 214 9.27 -10.94 -10.34
N LEU A 215 8.11 -11.60 -10.24
CA LEU A 215 7.51 -11.93 -8.95
C LEU A 215 8.45 -12.79 -8.09
N ALA A 216 9.02 -13.87 -8.65
CA ALA A 216 9.98 -14.70 -7.96
C ALA A 216 11.20 -13.88 -7.50
N SER A 217 11.77 -13.05 -8.37
CA SER A 217 12.90 -12.20 -8.03
C SER A 217 12.58 -11.19 -6.93
N VAL A 218 11.38 -10.62 -6.89
CA VAL A 218 10.95 -9.69 -5.81
C VAL A 218 10.83 -10.44 -4.49
N LEU A 219 10.23 -11.63 -4.49
CA LEU A 219 10.00 -12.44 -3.27
C LEU A 219 11.31 -12.99 -2.67
N GLU A 220 12.35 -13.17 -3.48
CA GLU A 220 13.71 -13.51 -3.01
C GLU A 220 14.43 -12.34 -2.31
N THR A 221 13.95 -11.11 -2.47
CA THR A 221 14.51 -9.94 -1.78
C THR A 221 13.84 -9.68 -0.44
N GLU A 222 14.48 -8.87 0.39
CA GLU A 222 13.88 -8.32 1.61
C GLU A 222 13.14 -6.99 1.38
N LEU A 223 12.91 -6.60 0.12
CA LEU A 223 12.32 -5.31 -0.24
C LEU A 223 10.79 -5.31 -0.21
N TRP A 224 10.15 -6.49 -0.27
CA TRP A 224 8.69 -6.59 -0.20
C TRP A 224 8.18 -6.53 1.25
N ASP A 225 6.93 -6.14 1.45
CA ASP A 225 6.33 -5.98 2.79
C ASP A 225 5.03 -6.76 2.94
N GLU A 226 4.21 -6.78 1.90
CA GLU A 226 2.96 -7.54 1.86
C GLU A 226 2.87 -8.36 0.57
N HIS A 227 2.35 -9.57 0.64
CA HIS A 227 2.10 -10.44 -0.50
C HIS A 227 0.64 -10.90 -0.48
N VAL A 228 -0.09 -10.56 -1.53
CA VAL A 228 -1.50 -10.89 -1.72
C VAL A 228 -1.61 -11.94 -2.81
N VAL A 229 -1.99 -13.16 -2.44
CA VAL A 229 -2.18 -14.27 -3.38
C VAL A 229 -3.66 -14.45 -3.64
N ILE A 230 -4.04 -14.34 -4.91
CA ILE A 230 -5.39 -14.61 -5.40
C ILE A 230 -5.36 -15.96 -6.12
N ARG A 231 -5.98 -16.97 -5.55
CA ARG A 231 -6.07 -18.31 -6.12
C ARG A 231 -7.44 -18.54 -6.73
N GLN A 232 -7.47 -18.88 -8.01
CA GLN A 232 -8.70 -19.18 -8.73
C GLN A 232 -9.52 -20.24 -8.00
N ALA A 233 -10.83 -20.01 -7.85
CA ALA A 233 -11.73 -20.96 -7.24
C ALA A 233 -11.83 -22.29 -8.01
N ASP A 234 -12.09 -23.39 -7.29
CA ASP A 234 -12.18 -24.74 -7.85
C ASP A 234 -13.33 -24.90 -8.86
N ARG A 235 -14.44 -24.19 -8.65
CA ARG A 235 -15.60 -24.23 -9.55
C ARG A 235 -15.89 -22.87 -10.18
N ALA A 236 -16.42 -22.91 -11.40
CA ALA A 236 -16.86 -21.68 -12.07
C ALA A 236 -18.03 -21.05 -11.32
N GLY A 237 -17.93 -19.74 -11.07
CA GLY A 237 -18.95 -18.97 -10.33
C GLY A 237 -18.68 -18.82 -8.83
N GLU A 238 -17.70 -19.53 -8.28
CA GLU A 238 -17.25 -19.33 -6.90
C GLU A 238 -16.26 -18.16 -6.80
N ALA A 239 -16.15 -17.60 -5.60
CA ALA A 239 -15.18 -16.55 -5.32
C ALA A 239 -13.78 -17.17 -5.15
N ASP A 240 -12.77 -16.52 -5.75
CA ASP A 240 -11.38 -16.90 -5.57
C ASP A 240 -10.97 -16.84 -4.09
N HIS A 241 -10.00 -17.66 -3.72
CA HIS A 241 -9.39 -17.64 -2.39
C HIS A 241 -8.32 -16.56 -2.33
N ILE A 242 -8.31 -15.78 -1.24
CA ILE A 242 -7.40 -14.65 -1.08
C ILE A 242 -6.61 -14.84 0.21
N GLU A 243 -5.29 -14.90 0.07
CA GLU A 243 -4.36 -15.06 1.18
C GLU A 243 -3.47 -13.81 1.28
N TRP A 244 -3.25 -13.35 2.50
CA TRP A 244 -2.42 -12.18 2.80
C TRP A 244 -1.24 -12.63 3.66
N PHE A 245 -0.03 -12.36 3.18
CA PHE A 245 1.20 -12.64 3.89
C PHE A 245 1.92 -11.32 4.16
N ALA A 246 2.36 -11.11 5.40
CA ALA A 246 3.29 -10.05 5.72
C ALA A 246 4.72 -10.63 5.75
N ARG A 247 5.72 -9.84 5.33
CA ARG A 247 7.11 -10.32 5.38
C ARG A 247 7.60 -10.50 6.81
N THR A 248 7.21 -9.62 7.72
CA THR A 248 7.57 -9.69 9.13
C THR A 248 6.34 -9.76 10.04
N ALA A 249 6.48 -10.36 11.22
CA ALA A 249 5.39 -10.47 12.18
C ALA A 249 4.90 -9.11 12.71
N ASP A 250 5.77 -8.09 12.72
CA ASP A 250 5.40 -6.71 13.06
C ASP A 250 4.52 -6.03 11.99
N GLN A 251 4.45 -6.62 10.79
CA GLN A 251 3.68 -6.16 9.64
C GLN A 251 2.36 -6.94 9.46
N ALA A 252 2.14 -8.02 10.22
CA ALA A 252 0.94 -8.87 10.23
C ALA A 252 -0.11 -8.38 11.23
#